data_AF-A0A2K2RRV5-F1
#
_entry.id   AF-A0A2K2RRV5-F1
#
_cell.length_a   1.000
_cell.length_b   1.000
_cell.length_c   1.000
_cell.angle_alpha   90.00
_cell.angle_beta   90.00
_cell.angle_gamma   90.00
#
_symmetry.space_group_name_H-M   'P 1'
#
loop_
_entity.id
_entity.type
_entity.pdbx_description
1 polymer ?
#
loop_
_entity_poly.entity_id
_entity_poly.type
_entity_poly.pdbx_seq_one_letter_code
_entity_poly.pdbx_strand_id
1 'polypeptide(L)' 'MYGPVTSRKPAVSHGTSPGGPAKTAAAITASAAQQTAPPRLVPGSDAYAFVRDAPAERLADVGTRKESSAATGFPAA' A
#
# COMPACT_ATOMS: atom_id res chain seq x y z
N MET A 1 -16.23 21.98 8.82
CA MET A 1 -17.64 21.70 8.49
C MET A 1 -17.65 20.44 7.64
N TYR A 2 -17.93 19.27 8.22
CA TYR A 2 -17.94 18.00 7.48
C TYR A 2 -19.35 17.72 6.99
N GLY A 3 -19.53 17.61 5.67
CA GLY A 3 -20.81 17.26 5.04
C GLY A 3 -21.18 15.79 5.25
N PRO A 4 -22.45 15.40 4.99
CA PRO A 4 -22.90 14.04 5.25
C PRO A 4 -22.19 13.04 4.33
N VAL A 5 -21.50 12.08 4.93
CA VAL A 5 -20.97 10.91 4.23
C VAL A 5 -22.15 10.00 3.94
N THR A 6 -22.70 10.07 2.72
CA THR A 6 -23.70 9.11 2.27
C THR A 6 -23.04 7.75 2.16
N SER A 7 -23.37 6.86 3.09
CA SER A 7 -22.97 5.45 3.04
C SER A 7 -23.54 4.83 1.77
N ARG A 8 -22.71 4.70 0.73
CA ARG A 8 -23.04 3.85 -0.41
C ARG A 8 -22.97 2.42 0.08
N LYS A 9 -24.14 1.87 0.39
CA LYS A 9 -24.36 0.42 0.55
C LYS A 9 -23.67 -0.25 -0.64
N PRO A 10 -22.64 -1.10 -0.46
CA PRO A 10 -22.02 -1.74 -1.60
C PRO A 10 -23.08 -2.60 -2.29
N ALA A 11 -23.22 -2.40 -3.59
CA ALA A 11 -23.95 -3.32 -4.45
C ALA A 11 -23.39 -4.72 -4.20
N VAL A 12 -24.28 -5.70 -4.07
CA VAL A 12 -23.95 -7.12 -3.90
C VAL A 12 -22.79 -7.48 -4.83
N SER A 13 -21.63 -7.83 -4.29
CA SER A 13 -20.53 -8.32 -5.12
C SER A 13 -20.92 -9.70 -5.62
N HIS A 14 -21.13 -9.87 -6.92
CA HIS A 14 -21.46 -11.16 -7.56
C HIS A 14 -20.28 -12.16 -7.54
N GLY A 15 -19.36 -12.07 -6.57
CA GLY A 15 -18.14 -12.89 -6.51
C GLY A 15 -17.17 -12.66 -7.68
N THR A 16 -17.39 -11.62 -8.49
CA THR A 16 -16.71 -11.39 -9.78
C THR A 16 -15.66 -10.29 -9.76
N SER A 17 -15.24 -9.82 -8.58
CA SER A 17 -13.97 -9.09 -8.52
C SER A 17 -12.86 -10.02 -9.02
N PRO A 18 -11.90 -9.57 -9.85
CA PRO A 18 -10.85 -10.45 -10.39
C PRO A 18 -10.07 -11.21 -9.32
N GLY A 19 -10.02 -10.66 -8.11
CA GLY A 19 -9.45 -11.30 -6.94
C GLY A 19 -10.29 -12.46 -6.41
N GLY A 20 -9.68 -13.63 -6.24
CA GLY A 20 -10.33 -14.80 -5.64
C GLY A 20 -10.43 -14.66 -4.11
N PRO A 21 -11.63 -14.47 -3.53
CA PRO A 21 -11.79 -14.20 -2.09
C PRO A 21 -11.27 -15.35 -1.21
N ALA A 22 -11.42 -16.60 -1.67
CA ALA A 22 -10.85 -17.77 -0.98
C ALA A 22 -9.32 -17.72 -0.90
N LYS A 23 -8.64 -17.26 -1.97
CA LYS A 23 -7.18 -17.10 -1.98
C LYS A 23 -6.74 -15.95 -1.08
N THR A 24 -7.49 -14.85 -1.05
CA THR A 24 -7.24 -13.73 -0.13
C THR A 24 -7.39 -14.16 1.32
N ALA A 25 -8.45 -14.89 1.66
CA ALA A 25 -8.65 -15.42 3.01
C ALA A 25 -7.50 -16.35 3.43
N ALA A 26 -7.09 -17.27 2.54
CA ALA A 26 -5.95 -18.14 2.79
C ALA A 26 -4.65 -17.36 3.02
N ALA A 27 -4.39 -16.30 2.25
CA ALA A 27 -3.21 -15.44 2.42
C ALA A 27 -3.24 -14.70 3.77
N ILE A 28 -4.41 -14.24 4.23
CA ILE A 28 -4.58 -13.61 5.54
C ILE A 28 -4.27 -14.61 6.65
N THR A 29 -4.85 -15.81 6.61
CA THR A 29 -4.60 -16.85 7.61
C THR A 29 -3.13 -17.24 7.65
N ALA A 30 -2.52 -17.45 6.48
CA ALA A 30 -1.10 -17.77 6.38
C ALA A 30 -0.21 -16.65 6.94
N SER A 31 -0.55 -15.38 6.67
CA SER A 31 0.17 -14.23 7.21
C SER A 31 0.06 -14.13 8.74
N ALA A 32 -1.12 -14.41 9.30
CA ALA A 32 -1.35 -14.39 10.74
C ALA A 32 -0.64 -15.53 11.48
N ALA A 33 -0.36 -16.64 10.78
CA ALA A 33 0.35 -17.79 11.34
C ALA A 33 1.90 -17.61 11.37
N GLN A 34 2.43 -16.55 10.77
CA GLN A 34 3.88 -16.28 10.79
C GLN A 34 4.34 -15.80 12.17
N GLN A 35 5.53 -16.24 12.60
CA GLN A 35 6.14 -15.82 13.87
C GLN A 35 6.34 -14.28 13.94
N THR A 36 6.50 -13.63 12.79
CA THR A 36 6.42 -12.18 12.65
C THR A 36 5.61 -11.84 11.41
N ALA A 37 4.34 -11.50 11.62
CA ALA A 37 3.46 -11.12 10.53
C ALA A 37 3.90 -9.77 9.91
N PRO A 38 3.80 -9.61 8.58
CA PRO A 38 4.08 -8.34 7.95
C PRO A 38 3.07 -7.27 8.42
N PRO A 39 3.50 -6.00 8.57
CA PRO A 39 2.62 -4.92 8.99
C PRO A 39 1.53 -4.58 7.96
N ARG A 40 1.71 -5.02 6.71
CA ARG A 40 0.76 -4.84 5.61
C ARG A 40 0.75 -6.08 4.74
N LEU A 41 -0.45 -6.58 4.46
CA LEU A 41 -0.70 -7.58 3.43
C LEU A 41 -1.46 -6.90 2.28
N VAL A 42 -0.97 -7.02 1.05
CA VAL A 42 -1.58 -6.42 -0.14
C VAL A 42 -1.99 -7.53 -1.11
N PRO A 43 -3.25 -8.00 -1.07
CA PRO A 43 -3.71 -9.10 -1.91
C PRO A 43 -4.07 -8.59 -3.31
N GLY A 44 -3.52 -9.23 -4.34
CA GLY A 44 -3.78 -8.88 -5.74
C GLY A 44 -2.63 -8.11 -6.39
N SER A 45 -2.36 -8.40 -7.66
CA SER A 45 -1.28 -7.77 -8.42
C SER A 45 -1.57 -6.31 -8.78
N ASP A 46 -2.85 -5.98 -8.98
CA ASP A 46 -3.37 -4.63 -9.13
C ASP A 46 -3.14 -3.81 -7.87
N ALA A 47 -3.55 -4.33 -6.70
CA ALA A 47 -3.31 -3.69 -5.42
C ALA A 47 -1.81 -3.50 -5.14
N TYR A 48 -0.98 -4.49 -5.49
CA TYR A 48 0.48 -4.38 -5.40
C TYR A 48 1.03 -3.26 -6.28
N ALA A 49 0.61 -3.16 -7.54
CA ALA A 49 1.05 -2.11 -8.46
C ALA A 49 0.71 -0.72 -7.90
N PHE A 50 -0.52 -0.51 -7.43
CA PHE A 50 -0.92 0.78 -6.82
C PHE A 50 -0.08 1.16 -5.61
N VAL A 51 0.20 0.19 -4.72
CA VAL A 51 1.01 0.44 -3.52
C VAL A 51 2.48 0.66 -3.86
N ARG A 52 3.00 0.03 -4.93
CA ARG A 52 4.40 0.15 -5.36
C ARG A 52 4.67 1.48 -6.09
N ASP A 53 3.78 1.87 -7.00
CA ASP A 53 4.07 2.91 -7.98
C ASP A 53 4.16 4.30 -7.34
N ALA A 54 3.23 4.64 -6.43
CA ALA A 54 3.23 5.95 -5.79
C ALA A 54 4.48 6.23 -4.91
N PRO A 55 4.98 5.29 -4.08
CA PRO A 55 6.27 5.44 -3.42
C PRO A 55 7.45 5.47 -4.39
N ALA A 56 7.44 4.65 -5.45
CA ALA A 56 8.53 4.62 -6.43
C ALA A 56 8.70 5.96 -7.14
N GLU A 57 7.60 6.56 -7.60
CA GLU A 57 7.59 7.89 -8.21
C GLU A 57 8.13 8.95 -7.24
N ARG A 58 7.64 8.94 -5.99
CA ARG A 58 8.11 9.88 -4.95
C ARG A 58 9.59 9.72 -4.64
N LEU A 59 10.10 8.48 -4.59
CA LEU A 59 11.52 8.22 -4.36
C LEU A 59 12.39 8.66 -5.53
N ALA A 60 11.91 8.48 -6.77
CA ALA A 60 12.61 8.99 -7.95
C ALA A 60 12.73 10.52 -7.91
N ASP A 61 11.64 11.21 -7.59
CA ASP A 61 11.61 12.67 -7.46
C ASP A 61 12.56 13.17 -6.36
N VAL A 62 12.52 12.58 -5.16
CA VAL A 62 13.45 12.94 -4.07
C VAL A 62 14.90 12.61 -4.43
N GLY A 63 15.15 11.53 -5.18
CA GLY A 63 16.48 11.12 -5.62
C GLY A 63 17.21 12.19 -6.43
N THR A 64 16.49 13.00 -7.20
CA THR A 64 17.07 14.13 -7.97
C THR A 64 17.67 15.22 -7.09
N ARG A 65 17.25 15.31 -5.82
CA ARG A 65 17.67 16.34 -4.85
C ARG A 65 18.68 15.81 -3.83
N LYS A 66 19.27 14.64 -4.07
CA LYS A 66 20.21 13.99 -3.14
C LYS A 66 21.38 14.89 -2.76
N GLU A 67 22.05 15.50 -3.73
CA GLU A 67 23.24 16.32 -3.49
C GLU A 67 22.90 17.63 -2.77
N SER A 68 21.84 18.32 -3.19
CA SER A 68 21.36 19.54 -2.52
C SER A 68 20.92 19.27 -1.08
N SER A 69 20.28 18.11 -0.84
CA SER A 69 19.90 17.69 0.51
C SER A 69 21.11 17.33 1.38
N ALA A 70 22.17 16.78 0.80
CA ALA A 70 23.40 16.46 1.53
C ALA A 70 24.16 17.73 1.93
N ALA A 71 24.14 18.76 1.09
CA ALA A 71 24.80 20.04 1.35
C ALA A 71 24.21 20.82 2.54
N THR A 72 22.98 20.51 2.96
CA THR A 72 22.35 21.10 4.15
C THR A 72 22.62 20.32 5.43
N GLY A 73 23.42 19.25 5.39
CA GLY A 73 23.77 18.45 6.56
C GLY A 73 24.73 19.16 7.52
N PHE A 74 24.77 18.72 8.77
CA PHE A 74 25.81 19.16 9.71
C PHE A 74 27.18 18.62 9.25
N PRO A 75 28.27 19.38 9.45
CA PRO A 75 29.60 18.86 9.22
C PRO A 75 29.84 17.64 10.13
N ALA A 76 30.49 16.61 9.59
CA ALA A 76 30.92 15.47 10.39
C ALA A 76 31.86 15.95 11.50
N ALA A 77 31.65 15.46 12.73
CA ALA A 77 32.46 15.76 13.91
C ALA A 77 33.87 15.17 13.81
#